data_AF-A0A1H7HCR3-F1
#
_entry.id   AF-A0A1H7HCR3-F1
#
_cell.length_a   1.000
_cell.length_b   1.000
_cell.length_c   1.000
_cell.angle_alpha   90.00
_cell.angle_beta   90.00
_cell.angle_gamma   90.00
#
_symmetry.space_group_name_H-M   'P 1'
#
loop_
_entity.id
_entity.type
_entity.pdbx_description
1 polymer ?
#
loop_
_entity_poly.entity_id
_entity_poly.type
_entity_poly.pdbx_seq_one_letter_code
_entity_poly.pdbx_strand_id
1 'polypeptide(L)'
;MSAVLAGPYGHPFHPILVTLPIGAWVSSLVFDVASRIVGDPGFLTKGSLWLISIGLLGALAAATIGFLDFMAIPTGTPAFRTGVAHMSLNLAVTISYAVNLVWRHADYGTPDAVGIGQLVLSAVSLAGLSAAGYLGGRLVFRDGVRVVDEATQADAFEHPSRPDRHRRPDRSTTA
;
A
#
# COMPACT_ATOMS: atom_id res chain seq x y z
N MET A 1 2.01 -14.22 20.48
CA MET A 1 1.68 -12.80 20.73
C MET A 1 1.15 -12.17 19.43
N SER A 2 0.00 -12.64 18.91
CA SER A 2 -0.31 -12.46 17.47
C SER A 2 -1.66 -11.80 17.17
N ALA A 3 -2.43 -11.38 18.18
CA ALA A 3 -3.79 -10.87 17.96
C ALA A 3 -3.86 -9.42 17.46
N VAL A 4 -2.82 -8.61 17.68
CA VAL A 4 -2.83 -7.18 17.30
C VAL A 4 -2.30 -6.96 15.87
N LEU A 5 -1.54 -7.93 15.32
CA LEU A 5 -0.91 -7.84 13.98
C LEU A 5 -1.74 -8.46 12.85
N ALA A 6 -2.83 -9.16 13.16
CA ALA A 6 -3.74 -9.74 12.17
C ALA A 6 -4.89 -8.80 11.78
N GLY A 7 -5.06 -7.69 12.52
CA GLY A 7 -6.30 -6.90 12.47
C GLY A 7 -7.51 -7.69 13.01
N PRO A 8 -8.60 -7.03 13.43
CA PRO A 8 -9.82 -7.76 13.70
C PRO A 8 -10.19 -8.53 12.42
N TYR A 9 -10.46 -9.83 12.54
CA TYR A 9 -10.89 -10.75 11.46
C TYR A 9 -9.81 -11.45 10.62
N GLY A 10 -8.51 -11.28 10.89
CA GLY A 10 -7.47 -12.01 10.12
C GLY A 10 -7.24 -11.45 8.70
N HIS A 11 -7.76 -10.26 8.41
CA HIS A 11 -7.52 -9.57 7.16
C HIS A 11 -6.32 -8.62 7.30
N PRO A 12 -5.27 -8.78 6.49
CA PRO A 12 -4.13 -7.87 6.54
C PRO A 12 -4.59 -6.47 6.13
N PHE A 13 -4.48 -5.50 7.05
CA PHE A 13 -4.91 -4.12 6.82
C PHE A 13 -4.00 -3.39 5.82
N HIS A 14 -2.73 -3.80 5.73
CA HIS A 14 -1.76 -3.18 4.83
C HIS A 14 -2.18 -3.24 3.34
N PRO A 15 -2.55 -4.40 2.75
CA PRO A 15 -3.10 -4.50 1.39
C PRO A 15 -4.33 -3.62 1.13
N ILE A 16 -5.18 -3.40 2.13
CA ILE A 16 -6.34 -2.52 1.99
C ILE A 16 -5.88 -1.06 1.92
N LEU A 17 -4.99 -0.65 2.83
CA LEU A 17 -4.51 0.73 2.92
C LEU A 17 -3.71 1.17 1.70
N VAL A 18 -2.94 0.28 1.06
CA VAL A 18 -2.16 0.63 -0.14
C VAL A 18 -3.02 0.93 -1.37
N THR A 19 -4.30 0.55 -1.38
CA THR A 19 -5.20 0.90 -2.50
C THR A 19 -5.40 2.41 -2.64
N LEU A 20 -5.41 3.13 -1.51
CA LEU A 20 -5.61 4.58 -1.47
C LEU A 20 -4.45 5.37 -2.12
N PRO A 21 -3.16 5.20 -1.73
CA PRO A 21 -2.06 5.87 -2.40
C PRO A 21 -1.95 5.47 -3.87
N ILE A 22 -2.15 4.20 -4.22
CA ILE A 22 -2.07 3.75 -5.62
C ILE A 22 -3.14 4.46 -6.48
N GLY A 23 -4.40 4.42 -6.06
CA GLY A 23 -5.49 5.05 -6.81
C GLY A 23 -5.34 6.57 -6.91
N ALA A 24 -4.91 7.21 -5.82
CA ALA A 24 -4.70 8.66 -5.79
C ALA A 24 -3.55 9.08 -6.72
N TRP A 25 -2.40 8.42 -6.66
CA TRP A 25 -1.24 8.78 -7.48
C TRP A 25 -1.44 8.46 -8.97
N VAL A 26 -2.08 7.33 -9.32
CA VAL A 26 -2.47 7.04 -10.72
C VAL A 26 -3.41 8.14 -11.24
N SER A 27 -4.44 8.50 -10.48
CA SER A 27 -5.37 9.58 -10.85
C SER A 27 -4.67 10.93 -10.98
N SER A 28 -3.69 11.21 -10.12
CA SER A 28 -2.91 12.46 -10.18
C SER A 28 -2.11 12.57 -11.48
N LEU A 29 -1.49 11.48 -11.95
CA LEU A 29 -0.77 11.47 -13.22
C LEU A 29 -1.72 11.65 -14.42
N VAL A 30 -2.93 11.08 -14.37
CA VAL A 30 -3.96 11.32 -15.39
C VAL A 30 -4.31 12.82 -15.46
N PHE A 31 -4.46 13.47 -14.30
CA PHE A 31 -4.74 14.90 -14.23
C PHE A 31 -3.56 15.74 -14.72
N ASP A 32 -2.32 15.34 -14.41
CA ASP A 32 -1.10 15.98 -14.92
C ASP A 32 -1.09 15.98 -16.44
N VAL A 33 -1.35 14.84 -17.08
CA VAL A 33 -1.41 14.71 -18.54
C VAL A 33 -2.57 15.52 -19.12
N ALA A 34 -3.76 15.42 -18.52
CA ALA A 34 -4.94 16.14 -18.99
C ALA A 34 -4.76 17.67 -18.90
N SER A 35 -4.06 18.17 -17.87
CA SER A 35 -3.73 19.60 -17.72
C SER A 35 -2.93 20.15 -18.91
N ARG A 36 -2.24 19.30 -19.67
CA ARG A 36 -1.46 19.72 -20.84
C ARG A 36 -2.27 19.75 -22.14
N ILE A 37 -3.48 19.20 -22.13
CA ILE A 37 -4.32 19.02 -23.32
C ILE A 37 -5.46 20.05 -23.33
N VAL A 38 -6.02 20.38 -22.17
CA VAL A 38 -7.17 21.28 -22.06
C VAL A 38 -6.77 22.76 -22.10
N GLY A 39 -7.69 23.62 -22.56
CA GLY A 39 -7.46 25.06 -22.64
C GLY A 39 -7.47 25.81 -21.32
N ASP A 40 -8.17 25.29 -20.30
CA ASP A 40 -8.18 25.82 -18.92
C ASP A 40 -7.78 24.72 -17.93
N PRO A 41 -6.48 24.58 -17.64
CA PRO A 41 -5.96 23.43 -16.91
C PRO A 41 -5.96 23.59 -15.39
N GLY A 42 -6.27 24.78 -14.86
CA GLY A 42 -6.08 25.12 -13.45
C GLY A 42 -6.82 24.17 -12.48
N PHE A 43 -8.00 23.67 -12.85
CA PHE A 43 -8.75 22.73 -12.01
C PHE A 43 -8.09 21.34 -11.93
N LEU A 44 -7.47 20.87 -13.03
CA LEU A 44 -6.74 19.59 -13.08
C LEU A 44 -5.44 19.67 -12.30
N THR A 45 -4.70 20.77 -12.44
CA THR A 45 -3.48 21.03 -11.66
C THR A 45 -3.78 21.02 -10.15
N LYS A 46 -4.85 21.70 -9.72
CA LYS A 46 -5.32 21.68 -8.32
C LYS A 46 -5.76 20.28 -7.88
N GLY A 47 -6.55 19.60 -8.70
CA GLY A 47 -7.01 18.24 -8.40
C GLY A 47 -5.85 17.26 -8.24
N SER A 48 -4.84 17.35 -9.11
CA SER A 48 -3.63 16.53 -9.03
C SER A 48 -2.86 16.76 -7.73
N LEU A 49 -2.73 18.01 -7.30
CA LEU A 49 -2.08 18.35 -6.03
C LEU A 49 -2.81 17.76 -4.81
N TRP A 50 -4.14 17.83 -4.80
CA TRP A 50 -4.95 17.17 -3.77
C TRP A 50 -4.79 15.65 -3.78
N LEU A 51 -4.79 15.03 -4.95
CA LEU A 51 -4.58 13.59 -5.11
C LEU A 51 -3.19 13.15 -4.63
N ILE A 52 -2.14 13.91 -4.95
CA ILE A 52 -0.80 13.66 -4.41
C ILE A 52 -0.80 13.73 -2.88
N SER A 53 -1.47 14.73 -2.32
CA SER A 53 -1.57 14.93 -0.86
C SER A 53 -2.33 13.79 -0.17
N ILE A 54 -3.48 13.39 -0.71
CA ILE A 54 -4.27 12.24 -0.24
C ILE A 54 -3.43 10.96 -0.34
N GLY A 55 -2.71 10.77 -1.44
CA GLY A 55 -1.84 9.63 -1.62
C GLY A 55 -0.70 9.59 -0.60
N LEU A 56 -0.10 10.73 -0.26
CA LEU A 56 0.91 10.81 0.80
C LEU A 56 0.34 10.40 2.16
N LEU A 57 -0.83 10.91 2.54
CA LEU A 57 -1.49 10.52 3.80
C LEU A 57 -1.79 9.02 3.83
N GLY A 58 -2.30 8.47 2.73
CA GLY A 58 -2.52 7.03 2.58
C GLY A 58 -1.24 6.20 2.67
N ALA A 59 -0.17 6.66 2.02
CA ALA A 59 1.12 5.99 2.03
C ALA A 59 1.72 5.96 3.43
N LEU A 60 1.60 7.03 4.22
CA LEU A 60 2.07 7.07 5.62
C LEU A 60 1.29 6.09 6.51
N ALA A 61 -0.04 6.04 6.36
CA ALA A 61 -0.87 5.08 7.07
C ALA A 61 -0.50 3.63 6.68
N ALA A 62 -0.38 3.35 5.38
CA ALA A 62 0.00 2.04 4.87
C ALA A 62 1.42 1.62 5.30
N ALA A 63 2.37 2.55 5.30
CA ALA A 63 3.75 2.32 5.72
C ALA A 63 3.85 2.00 7.22
N THR A 64 3.02 2.63 8.06
CA THR A 64 2.96 2.34 9.49
C THR A 64 2.55 0.89 9.72
N ILE A 65 1.46 0.44 9.09
CA ILE A 65 1.00 -0.95 9.21
C ILE A 65 2.00 -1.92 8.56
N GLY A 66 2.51 -1.61 7.37
CA GLY A 66 3.47 -2.45 6.65
C GLY A 66 4.80 -2.60 7.38
N PHE A 67 5.25 -1.58 8.12
CA PHE A 67 6.43 -1.67 8.96
C PHE A 67 6.23 -2.65 10.13
N LEU A 68 5.05 -2.63 10.77
CA LEU A 68 4.72 -3.60 11.82
C LEU A 68 4.70 -5.03 11.25
N ASP A 69 4.18 -5.20 10.04
CA ASP A 69 4.19 -6.49 9.34
C ASP A 69 5.63 -6.97 9.03
N PHE A 70 6.48 -6.05 8.57
CA PHE A 70 7.88 -6.32 8.28
C PHE A 70 8.67 -6.75 9.54
N MET A 71 8.40 -6.14 10.70
CA MET A 71 9.04 -6.53 11.97
C MET A 71 8.74 -7.98 12.39
N ALA A 72 7.67 -8.58 11.88
CA ALA A 72 7.34 -9.98 12.14
C ALA A 72 8.13 -10.98 11.26
N ILE A 73 8.84 -10.49 10.23
CA ILE A 73 9.61 -11.34 9.31
C ILE A 73 10.97 -11.69 9.95
N PRO A 74 11.33 -12.98 10.08
CA PRO A 74 12.63 -13.37 10.62
C PRO A 74 13.79 -12.83 9.78
N THR A 75 14.79 -12.24 10.46
CA THR A 75 15.99 -11.69 9.83
C THR A 75 16.83 -12.78 9.15
N GLY A 76 17.64 -12.41 8.16
CA GLY A 76 18.50 -13.34 7.43
C GLY A 76 17.80 -14.22 6.38
N THR A 77 16.48 -14.09 6.22
CA THR A 77 15.71 -14.83 5.23
C THR A 77 15.64 -14.11 3.87
N PRO A 78 15.40 -14.83 2.75
CA PRO A 78 15.10 -14.21 1.45
C PRO A 78 13.87 -13.28 1.51
N ALA A 79 12.87 -13.64 2.31
CA ALA A 79 11.69 -12.82 2.57
C ALA A 79 12.07 -11.49 3.22
N PHE A 80 12.93 -11.49 4.24
CA PHE A 80 13.42 -10.27 4.88
C PHE A 80 14.15 -9.35 3.89
N ARG A 81 15.03 -9.89 3.04
CA ARG A 81 15.73 -9.10 2.01
C ARG A 81 14.76 -8.46 1.02
N THR A 82 13.73 -9.20 0.61
CA THR A 82 12.68 -8.71 -0.29
C THR A 82 11.84 -7.63 0.40
N GLY A 83 11.53 -7.82 1.70
CA GLY A 83 10.86 -6.83 2.54
C GLY A 83 11.63 -5.51 2.65
N VAL A 84 12.94 -5.56 2.92
CA VAL A 84 13.80 -4.36 2.96
C VAL A 84 13.79 -3.64 1.62
N ALA A 85 13.96 -4.37 0.51
CA ALA A 85 13.94 -3.77 -0.83
C ALA A 85 12.58 -3.12 -1.15
N HIS A 86 11.48 -3.80 -0.83
CA HIS A 86 10.13 -3.29 -1.00
C HIS A 86 9.89 -2.01 -0.18
N MET A 87 10.25 -2.01 1.10
CA MET A 87 10.09 -0.83 1.96
C MET A 87 10.94 0.34 1.50
N SER A 88 12.20 0.09 1.12
CA SER A 88 13.11 1.13 0.65
C SER A 88 12.60 1.78 -0.64
N LEU A 89 12.07 0.98 -1.57
CA LEU A 89 11.51 1.49 -2.81
C LEU A 89 10.24 2.31 -2.58
N ASN A 90 9.33 1.84 -1.71
CA ASN A 90 8.15 2.63 -1.35
C ASN A 90 8.53 3.95 -0.66
N LEU A 91 9.51 3.93 0.25
CA LEU A 91 9.99 5.15 0.90
C LEU A 91 10.55 6.16 -0.13
N ALA A 92 11.32 5.69 -1.11
CA ALA A 92 11.82 6.54 -2.19
C ALA A 92 10.68 7.14 -3.03
N VAL A 93 9.65 6.34 -3.35
CA VAL A 93 8.44 6.81 -4.06
C VAL A 93 7.69 7.86 -3.23
N THR A 94 7.46 7.60 -1.94
CA THR A 94 6.78 8.53 -1.02
C THR A 94 7.55 9.85 -0.92
N ILE A 95 8.88 9.80 -0.75
CA ILE A 95 9.73 11.00 -0.75
C ILE A 95 9.63 11.74 -2.08
N SER A 96 9.65 11.03 -3.21
CA SER A 96 9.53 11.65 -4.54
C SER A 96 8.21 12.39 -4.72
N TYR A 97 7.09 11.82 -4.25
CA TYR A 97 5.80 12.50 -4.23
C TYR A 97 5.74 13.67 -3.26
N ALA A 98 6.41 13.58 -2.11
CA ALA A 98 6.52 14.70 -1.16
C ALA A 98 7.31 15.86 -1.75
N VAL A 99 8.45 15.58 -2.40
CA VAL A 99 9.23 16.58 -3.13
C VAL A 99 8.41 17.19 -4.26
N ASN A 100 7.67 16.39 -5.02
CA ASN A 100 6.79 16.88 -6.08
C ASN A 100 5.66 17.76 -5.53
N LEU A 101 5.08 17.42 -4.38
CA LEU A 101 4.07 18.23 -3.71
C LEU A 101 4.63 19.60 -3.32
N VAL A 102 5.81 19.62 -2.67
CA VAL A 102 6.47 20.87 -2.26
C VAL A 102 6.85 21.71 -3.49
N TRP A 103 7.36 21.07 -4.54
CA TRP A 103 7.68 21.76 -5.80
C TRP A 103 6.43 22.42 -6.40
N ARG A 104 5.32 21.70 -6.50
CA ARG A 104 4.06 22.23 -7.04
C ARG A 104 3.40 23.27 -6.14
N HIS A 105 3.70 23.25 -4.84
CA HIS A 105 3.14 24.23 -3.90
C HIS A 105 3.70 25.64 -4.15
N ALA A 106 4.92 25.77 -4.67
CA ALA A 106 5.48 27.07 -5.05
C ALA A 106 4.68 27.74 -6.17
N ASP A 107 4.08 26.94 -7.06
CA ASP A 107 3.26 27.39 -8.18
C ASP A 107 1.75 27.34 -7.83
N TYR A 108 1.39 27.22 -6.55
CA TYR A 108 0.01 27.02 -6.15
C TYR A 108 -0.88 28.23 -6.48
N GLY A 109 -1.88 28.02 -7.33
CA GLY A 109 -2.86 29.04 -7.71
C GLY A 109 -2.61 29.67 -9.08
N THR A 110 -1.51 29.36 -9.75
CA THR A 110 -1.32 29.73 -11.16
C THR A 110 -2.28 28.91 -12.04
N PRO A 111 -2.87 29.49 -13.10
CA PRO A 111 -3.75 28.77 -14.02
C PRO A 111 -2.98 27.87 -15.00
N ASP A 112 -1.67 27.70 -14.79
CA ASP A 112 -0.80 26.97 -15.69
C ASP A 112 -0.94 25.44 -15.54
N ALA A 113 -0.61 24.77 -16.64
CA ALA A 113 -0.52 23.33 -16.66
C ALA A 113 0.71 22.84 -15.88
N VAL A 114 0.68 21.58 -15.45
CA VAL A 114 1.78 20.95 -14.71
C VAL A 114 3.09 21.01 -15.51
N GLY A 115 4.18 21.41 -14.87
CA GLY A 115 5.49 21.48 -15.51
C GLY A 115 5.98 20.10 -15.96
N ILE A 116 6.70 20.03 -17.09
CA ILE A 116 7.20 18.75 -17.63
C ILE A 116 8.05 17.99 -16.59
N GLY A 117 8.89 18.70 -15.82
CA GLY A 117 9.68 18.09 -14.76
C GLY A 117 8.84 17.47 -13.65
N GLN A 118 7.76 18.13 -13.23
CA GLN A 118 6.82 17.65 -12.22
C GLN A 118 6.05 16.41 -12.71
N LEU A 119 5.70 16.38 -14.01
CA LEU A 119 5.04 15.24 -14.65
C LEU A 119 5.97 14.04 -14.77
N VAL A 120 7.21 14.25 -15.25
CA VAL A 120 8.22 13.18 -15.36
C VAL A 120 8.51 12.58 -13.98
N LEU A 121 8.62 13.41 -12.94
CA LEU A 121 8.82 12.94 -11.57
C LEU A 121 7.64 12.07 -11.10
N SER A 122 6.38 12.46 -11.36
CA SER A 122 5.20 11.63 -11.07
C SER A 122 5.26 10.29 -11.80
N ALA A 123 5.58 10.29 -13.11
CA ALA A 123 5.62 9.09 -13.93
C ALA A 123 6.71 8.10 -13.48
N VAL A 124 7.93 8.60 -13.20
CA VAL A 124 9.03 7.77 -12.67
C VAL A 124 8.69 7.22 -11.29
N SER A 125 8.06 8.04 -10.43
CA SER A 125 7.60 7.59 -9.10
C SER A 125 6.55 6.48 -9.22
N LEU A 126 5.64 6.57 -10.18
CA LEU A 126 4.65 5.54 -10.48
C LEU A 126 5.28 4.24 -11.01
N ALA A 127 6.30 4.33 -11.87
CA ALA A 127 7.05 3.16 -12.30
C ALA A 127 7.77 2.48 -11.13
N GLY A 128 8.37 3.27 -10.23
CA GLY A 128 8.94 2.80 -8.97
C GLY A 128 7.90 2.11 -8.07
N LEU A 129 6.69 2.67 -7.98
CA LEU A 129 5.56 2.08 -7.26
C LEU A 129 5.15 0.73 -7.85
N SER A 130 5.11 0.59 -9.18
CA SER A 130 4.82 -0.68 -9.84
C SER A 130 5.88 -1.74 -9.52
N ALA A 131 7.17 -1.37 -9.54
CA ALA A 131 8.25 -2.27 -9.15
C ALA A 131 8.16 -2.67 -7.66
N ALA A 132 7.80 -1.73 -6.77
CA ALA A 132 7.51 -2.04 -5.38
C ALA A 132 6.32 -3.00 -5.24
N GLY A 133 5.25 -2.79 -5.99
CA GLY A 133 4.08 -3.67 -6.03
C GLY A 133 4.44 -5.10 -6.44
N TYR A 134 5.32 -5.27 -7.43
CA TYR A 134 5.85 -6.59 -7.80
C TYR A 134 6.58 -7.29 -6.64
N LEU A 135 7.44 -6.57 -5.91
CA LEU A 135 8.12 -7.13 -4.74
C LEU A 135 7.14 -7.49 -3.61
N GLY A 136 6.11 -6.67 -3.40
CA GLY A 136 5.06 -6.93 -2.42
C GLY A 136 4.26 -8.19 -2.78
N GLY A 137 3.87 -8.33 -4.05
CA GLY A 137 3.21 -9.53 -4.56
C GLY A 137 4.09 -10.77 -4.38
N ARG A 138 5.40 -10.66 -4.63
CA ARG A 138 6.33 -11.77 -4.40
C ARG A 138 6.37 -12.20 -2.92
N LEU A 139 6.36 -11.25 -1.97
CA LEU A 139 6.31 -11.58 -0.53
C LEU A 139 5.05 -12.37 -0.16
N VAL A 140 3.91 -11.99 -0.72
CA VAL A 140 2.62 -12.64 -0.45
C VAL A 140 2.53 -14.00 -1.14
N PHE A 141 2.75 -14.05 -2.46
CA PHE A 141 2.44 -15.23 -3.28
C PHE A 141 3.57 -16.26 -3.34
N ARG A 142 4.82 -15.86 -3.13
CA ARG A 142 5.97 -16.77 -3.20
C ARG A 142 6.56 -17.07 -1.84
N ASP A 143 6.66 -16.06 -0.97
CA ASP A 143 7.29 -16.22 0.35
C ASP A 143 6.25 -16.53 1.45
N GLY A 144 4.95 -16.60 1.13
CA GLY A 144 3.88 -17.01 2.05
C GLY A 144 3.62 -16.04 3.20
N VAL A 145 4.10 -14.79 3.10
CA VAL A 145 3.97 -13.82 4.19
C VAL A 145 2.52 -13.40 4.34
N ARG A 146 1.89 -13.78 5.46
CA ARG A 146 0.49 -13.51 5.84
C ARG A 146 -0.57 -14.19 4.96
N VAL A 147 -0.22 -15.28 4.30
CA VAL A 147 -1.19 -16.20 3.69
C VAL A 147 -1.30 -17.43 4.59
N VAL A 148 -2.50 -18.01 4.65
CA VAL A 148 -2.70 -19.31 5.29
C VAL A 148 -1.86 -20.34 4.55
N ASP A 149 -1.19 -21.24 5.26
CA ASP A 149 -0.38 -22.28 4.63
C ASP A 149 -1.22 -23.19 3.73
N GLU A 150 -0.56 -23.85 2.77
CA GLU A 150 -1.22 -24.66 1.76
C GLU A 150 -2.06 -25.79 2.37
N ALA A 151 -1.69 -26.33 3.54
CA ALA A 151 -2.46 -27.39 4.19
C ALA A 151 -3.76 -26.85 4.79
N THR A 152 -3.72 -25.68 5.43
CA THR A 152 -4.93 -25.00 5.91
C THR A 152 -5.81 -24.54 4.75
N GLN A 153 -5.21 -24.13 3.62
CA GLN A 153 -5.96 -23.76 2.41
C GLN A 153 -6.64 -24.99 1.78
N ALA A 154 -5.94 -26.13 1.73
CA ALA A 154 -6.50 -27.39 1.23
C ALA A 154 -7.67 -27.88 2.10
N ASP A 155 -7.55 -27.83 3.43
CA ASP A 155 -8.62 -28.20 4.36
C ASP A 155 -9.91 -27.38 4.12
N ALA A 156 -9.77 -26.08 3.84
CA ALA A 156 -10.92 -25.22 3.50
C ALA A 156 -11.62 -25.61 2.18
N PHE A 157 -10.88 -26.13 1.19
CA PHE A 157 -11.44 -26.58 -0.08
C PHE A 157 -12.02 -28.00 -0.01
N GLU A 158 -11.43 -28.87 0.80
CA GLU A 158 -11.85 -30.27 0.96
C GLU A 158 -13.02 -30.40 1.95
N HIS A 159 -13.11 -29.50 2.94
CA HIS A 159 -14.17 -29.50 3.95
C HIS A 159 -14.85 -28.12 4.07
N PRO A 160 -15.96 -27.88 3.35
CA PRO A 160 -16.78 -26.69 3.55
C PRO A 160 -17.38 -26.74 4.97
N SER A 161 -16.74 -26.01 5.88
CA SER A 161 -16.96 -25.92 7.33
C SER A 161 -18.35 -26.36 7.84
N ARG A 162 -18.37 -27.32 8.78
CA ARG A 162 -19.43 -27.38 9.80
C ARG A 162 -19.26 -26.15 10.72
N PRO A 163 -20.33 -25.44 11.09
CA PRO A 163 -20.23 -24.21 11.87
C PRO A 163 -19.58 -24.46 13.22
N ASP A 164 -18.67 -23.56 13.56
CA ASP A 164 -17.85 -23.51 14.78
C ASP A 164 -18.70 -23.77 16.03
N ARG A 165 -18.52 -24.94 16.65
CA ARG A 165 -19.05 -25.16 18.00
C ARG A 165 -18.16 -24.39 18.95
N HIS A 166 -18.64 -23.22 19.35
CA HIS A 166 -18.23 -22.51 20.55
C HIS A 166 -17.73 -23.50 21.61
N ARG A 167 -16.43 -23.41 21.88
CA ARG A 167 -15.69 -24.03 22.97
C ARG A 167 -16.55 -23.98 24.24
N ARG A 168 -17.23 -25.09 24.58
CA ARG A 168 -17.88 -25.23 25.88
C ARG A 168 -16.77 -25.17 26.94
N PRO A 169 -16.91 -24.36 28.00
CA PRO A 169 -16.03 -24.49 29.15
C PRO A 169 -16.30 -25.87 29.75
N ASP A 170 -15.26 -26.68 29.86
CA ASP A 170 -15.31 -27.94 30.58
C ASP A 170 -15.69 -27.65 32.05
N ARG A 171 -16.92 -28.03 32.41
CA ARG A 171 -17.38 -28.07 33.80
C ARG A 171 -17.52 -29.54 34.18
N SER A 172 -16.43 -30.13 34.67
CA SER A 172 -16.39 -31.26 35.62
C SER A 172 -14.90 -31.63 35.76
N THR A 173 -14.26 -31.75 36.93
CA THR A 173 -14.69 -32.44 38.15
C THR A 173 -13.67 -32.13 39.26
N THR A 174 -14.15 -32.01 40.50
CA THR A 174 -13.57 -32.44 41.81
C THR A 174 -14.04 -31.44 42.87
N ALA A 175 -14.56 -31.79 44.03
CA ALA A 175 -15.09 -33.02 44.63
C ALA A 175 -16.01 -32.55 45.77
#